data_AF-A0A4Z2B5G8-F1
#
_entry.id   AF-A0A4Z2B5G8-F1
#
_cell.length_a   1.000
_cell.length_b   1.000
_cell.length_c   1.000
_cell.angle_alpha   90.00
_cell.angle_beta   90.00
_cell.angle_gamma   90.00
#
_symmetry.space_group_name_H-M   'P 1'
#
loop_
_entity.id
_entity.type
_entity.pdbx_description
1 polymer ?
#
loop_
_entity_poly.entity_id
_entity_poly.type
_entity_poly.pdbx_seq_one_letter_code
_entity_poly.pdbx_strand_id
1 'polypeptide(L)'
;MARREAPQSARAQSGSFGKSSHSLAAAREERYAFLTEWYDPTAALMWSFQLFYYPKDGSVEMFDVKKHQKFLKRVKYDDLDPKDLYIGNRVNVLSRQLNLIDYGDEYTANKLGGKKERTLAVIKPDAIIKIGDLFELIHAFDLIVTKAKMTTLTRTQAAVFYSEQQSKPTFDNSVHLLSSGPVVAMELMGDDAVSVWKKFLEYVESTDALREARAQFVMDGTESFGHGSVSLAAAAKELQFFFPAKNDYGPPNTATFTDSTCCIIKPHAIAEGLTGKILNTISEAGFEILALQMFNMDRANAEEFFQVYKGVVPEYPGMVNELCSGACMALEILDTNQEHSFRDLCGPADPEISRLLRPNTLRALFGKDKLKNAVHCTDLPEDRILEEERYAFLTEWFDPIAAVLRCFQLFYYPSDGSVEMFDMKKQQKFLKRIKYDDLDPKDLFIGNRVKVFSRQLNLVDYGDEYTANKLGSKKERTLALIKPDAVTKIGEVLEKIYTSNLIVTKAKMTKLTW
;
A
#
# COMPACT_ATOMS: atom_id res chain seq x y z
N MET A 1 64.97 19.21 -49.65
CA MET A 1 64.51 18.91 -51.02
C MET A 1 63.85 17.52 -50.99
N ALA A 2 62.69 17.20 -51.54
CA ALA A 2 61.54 17.92 -52.12
C ALA A 2 60.36 16.90 -52.15
N ARG A 3 59.12 17.40 -52.28
CA ARG A 3 57.84 16.66 -52.35
C ARG A 3 57.64 15.85 -53.64
N ARG A 4 56.73 14.85 -53.63
CA ARG A 4 55.44 14.71 -54.39
C ARG A 4 55.08 13.28 -54.89
N GLU A 5 53.89 12.82 -54.46
CA GLU A 5 52.72 12.21 -55.16
C GLU A 5 52.82 11.13 -56.29
N ALA A 6 52.22 9.94 -56.01
CA ALA A 6 51.08 9.20 -56.64
C ALA A 6 51.05 8.87 -58.18
N PRO A 7 50.27 7.88 -58.72
CA PRO A 7 48.94 7.40 -58.27
C PRO A 7 48.52 5.90 -58.52
N GLN A 8 47.23 5.63 -58.24
CA GLN A 8 46.41 4.39 -58.21
C GLN A 8 45.87 3.84 -59.56
N SER A 9 45.39 2.58 -59.57
CA SER A 9 44.08 2.06 -60.11
C SER A 9 44.06 0.51 -60.07
N ALA A 10 42.99 -0.31 -60.10
CA ALA A 10 41.56 -0.30 -59.73
C ALA A 10 40.99 -1.76 -59.85
N ARG A 11 40.05 -2.14 -58.95
CA ARG A 11 38.92 -3.15 -58.98
C ARG A 11 38.96 -4.46 -59.83
N ALA A 12 38.49 -5.59 -59.24
CA ALA A 12 37.15 -6.21 -59.46
C ALA A 12 36.97 -7.59 -58.75
N GLN A 13 35.71 -7.99 -58.50
CA GLN A 13 35.18 -9.08 -57.65
C GLN A 13 34.97 -10.46 -58.34
N SER A 14 34.54 -11.44 -57.51
CA SER A 14 33.89 -12.77 -57.76
C SER A 14 34.81 -13.99 -57.59
N GLY A 15 34.48 -15.12 -56.95
CA GLY A 15 33.33 -15.60 -56.19
C GLY A 15 33.54 -17.10 -55.84
N SER A 16 32.76 -17.64 -54.88
CA SER A 16 32.48 -19.07 -54.62
C SER A 16 33.55 -19.98 -54.00
N PHE A 17 33.30 -20.51 -52.79
CA PHE A 17 33.19 -21.97 -52.52
C PHE A 17 32.45 -22.20 -51.19
N GLY A 18 31.50 -23.14 -51.19
CA GLY A 18 30.50 -23.30 -50.13
C GLY A 18 30.78 -24.38 -49.07
N LYS A 19 29.91 -24.34 -48.05
CA LYS A 19 29.39 -25.40 -47.17
C LYS A 19 30.39 -26.30 -46.41
N SER A 20 30.44 -26.09 -45.09
CA SER A 20 30.15 -27.16 -44.14
C SER A 20 29.42 -26.59 -42.91
N SER A 21 28.10 -26.66 -42.97
CA SER A 21 27.20 -26.55 -41.83
C SER A 21 27.31 -27.80 -40.99
N HIS A 22 27.77 -27.68 -39.74
CA HIS A 22 27.22 -28.34 -38.55
C HIS A 22 28.17 -28.16 -37.37
N SER A 23 27.87 -27.19 -36.50
CA SER A 23 28.36 -27.18 -35.13
C SER A 23 27.24 -26.77 -34.18
N LEU A 24 26.55 -27.79 -33.66
CA LEU A 24 26.02 -27.91 -32.30
C LEU A 24 25.38 -26.66 -31.68
N ALA A 25 24.17 -26.32 -32.14
CA ALA A 25 23.20 -25.66 -31.28
C ALA A 25 22.59 -26.76 -30.38
N ALA A 26 23.19 -27.02 -29.21
CA ALA A 26 22.47 -27.70 -28.14
C ALA A 26 21.20 -26.87 -27.87
N ALA A 27 20.03 -27.48 -28.01
CA ALA A 27 18.76 -26.83 -27.71
C ALA A 27 18.81 -26.34 -26.25
N ARG A 28 19.06 -25.05 -26.05
CA ARG A 28 18.99 -24.42 -24.74
C ARG A 28 17.56 -24.61 -24.28
N GLU A 29 17.40 -25.28 -23.14
CA GLU A 29 16.11 -25.39 -22.47
C GLU A 29 15.51 -23.99 -22.28
N GLU A 30 14.24 -23.83 -22.63
CA GLU A 30 13.53 -22.56 -22.47
C GLU A 30 13.59 -22.14 -21.00
N ARG A 31 14.06 -20.93 -20.76
CA ARG A 31 14.19 -20.34 -19.43
C ARG A 31 13.94 -18.84 -19.52
N TYR A 32 13.38 -18.30 -18.45
CA TYR A 32 13.19 -16.87 -18.28
C TYR A 32 14.15 -16.36 -17.21
N ALA A 33 14.91 -15.33 -17.55
CA ALA A 33 15.91 -14.72 -16.69
C ALA A 33 15.42 -13.35 -16.20
N PHE A 34 15.59 -13.09 -14.91
CA PHE A 34 15.25 -11.81 -14.29
C PHE A 34 16.39 -11.33 -13.42
N LEU A 35 16.67 -10.03 -13.48
CA LEU A 35 17.47 -9.34 -12.49
C LEU A 35 16.56 -8.98 -11.31
N THR A 36 16.98 -9.36 -10.11
CA THR A 36 16.17 -9.22 -8.90
C THR A 36 16.95 -8.59 -7.77
N GLU A 37 16.25 -7.87 -6.90
CA GLU A 37 16.81 -7.39 -5.64
C GLU A 37 16.09 -7.98 -4.43
N TRP A 38 16.86 -8.25 -3.39
CA TRP A 38 16.37 -8.72 -2.11
C TRP A 38 17.04 -7.96 -0.98
N TYR A 39 16.23 -7.41 -0.08
CA TYR A 39 16.73 -6.86 1.18
C TYR A 39 16.84 -8.00 2.20
N ASP A 40 18.06 -8.27 2.65
CA ASP A 40 18.32 -9.19 3.75
C ASP A 40 18.17 -8.44 5.08
N PRO A 41 17.11 -8.69 5.87
CA PRO A 41 16.91 -8.00 7.15
C PRO A 41 17.95 -8.38 8.20
N THR A 42 18.57 -9.56 8.09
CA THR A 42 19.56 -10.04 9.08
C THR A 42 20.91 -9.35 8.85
N ALA A 43 21.32 -9.24 7.59
CA ALA A 43 22.57 -8.60 7.21
C ALA A 43 22.43 -7.08 7.00
N ALA A 44 21.19 -6.56 6.95
CA ALA A 44 20.85 -5.18 6.58
C ALA A 44 21.47 -4.76 5.22
N LEU A 45 21.50 -5.69 4.26
CA LEU A 45 22.15 -5.51 2.96
C LEU A 45 21.18 -5.80 1.81
N MET A 46 21.34 -5.03 0.73
CA MET A 46 20.69 -5.29 -0.55
C MET A 46 21.53 -6.26 -1.40
N TRP A 47 20.93 -7.39 -1.72
CA TRP A 47 21.47 -8.41 -2.62
C TRP A 47 20.85 -8.27 -3.99
N SER A 48 21.65 -8.53 -5.02
CA SER A 48 21.19 -8.57 -6.41
C SER A 48 21.39 -9.99 -6.94
N PHE A 49 20.30 -10.64 -7.34
CA PHE A 49 20.33 -12.00 -7.89
C PHE A 49 19.83 -12.03 -9.33
N GLN A 50 20.40 -12.92 -10.11
CA GLN A 50 19.80 -13.35 -11.38
C GLN A 50 18.95 -14.59 -11.10
N LEU A 51 17.63 -14.44 -11.20
CA LEU A 51 16.65 -15.50 -11.06
C LEU A 51 16.39 -16.13 -12.44
N PHE A 52 16.48 -17.45 -12.53
CA PHE A 52 16.07 -18.23 -13.69
C PHE A 52 14.82 -19.03 -13.34
N TYR A 53 13.80 -18.95 -14.18
CA TYR A 53 12.59 -19.75 -14.12
C TYR A 53 12.51 -20.67 -15.34
N TYR A 54 12.18 -21.94 -15.11
CA TYR A 54 12.09 -22.96 -16.15
C TYR A 54 10.61 -23.35 -16.35
N PRO A 55 9.92 -22.82 -17.38
CA PRO A 55 8.47 -23.03 -17.55
C PRO A 55 8.08 -24.48 -17.81
N LYS A 56 9.00 -25.32 -18.27
CA LYS A 56 8.74 -26.74 -18.56
C LYS A 56 8.42 -27.55 -17.30
N ASP A 57 9.04 -27.23 -16.17
CA ASP A 57 8.93 -28.01 -14.93
C ASP A 57 8.65 -27.16 -13.68
N GLY A 58 8.50 -25.83 -13.83
CA GLY A 58 8.25 -24.90 -12.74
C GLY A 58 9.43 -24.77 -11.78
N SER A 59 10.65 -25.10 -12.21
CA SER A 59 11.84 -24.98 -11.35
C SER A 59 12.46 -23.59 -11.40
N VAL A 60 13.18 -23.24 -10.33
CA VAL A 60 13.89 -21.97 -10.19
C VAL A 60 15.35 -22.19 -9.83
N GLU A 61 16.23 -21.30 -10.32
CA GLU A 61 17.66 -21.25 -10.00
C GLU A 61 18.08 -19.79 -9.76
N MET A 62 19.00 -19.53 -8.83
CA MET A 62 19.47 -18.16 -8.54
C MET A 62 20.98 -18.06 -8.53
N PHE A 63 21.50 -16.98 -9.11
CA PHE A 63 22.92 -16.62 -9.11
C PHE A 63 23.13 -15.26 -8.44
N ASP A 64 24.15 -15.17 -7.60
CA ASP A 64 24.61 -13.90 -7.05
C ASP A 64 25.33 -13.12 -8.15
N VAL A 65 24.80 -11.94 -8.49
CA VAL A 65 25.32 -11.10 -9.58
C VAL A 65 26.70 -10.54 -9.23
N LYS A 66 26.94 -10.18 -7.96
CA LYS A 66 28.19 -9.57 -7.50
C LYS A 66 29.30 -10.60 -7.38
N LYS A 67 28.97 -11.81 -6.92
CA LYS A 67 29.94 -12.90 -6.69
C LYS A 67 30.06 -13.86 -7.88
N HIS A 68 29.23 -13.69 -8.91
CA HIS A 68 29.17 -14.57 -10.09
C HIS A 68 29.09 -16.07 -9.74
N GLN A 69 28.39 -16.40 -8.65
CA GLN A 69 28.30 -17.77 -8.14
C GLN A 69 26.85 -18.19 -7.95
N LYS A 70 26.61 -19.51 -8.01
CA LYS A 70 25.29 -20.06 -7.71
C LYS A 70 24.94 -19.79 -6.26
N PHE A 71 23.77 -19.17 -6.06
CA PHE A 71 23.18 -18.97 -4.74
C PHE A 71 22.18 -20.08 -4.43
N LEU A 72 21.28 -20.37 -5.37
CA LEU A 72 20.29 -21.44 -5.28
C LEU A 72 20.45 -22.38 -6.47
N LYS A 73 20.66 -23.67 -6.21
CA LYS A 73 20.64 -24.70 -7.26
C LYS A 73 19.22 -24.89 -7.78
N ARG A 74 19.07 -25.38 -9.02
CA ARG A 74 17.76 -25.68 -9.63
C ARG A 74 16.92 -26.56 -8.71
N VAL A 75 15.79 -26.03 -8.26
CA VAL A 75 14.84 -26.71 -7.39
C VAL A 75 13.44 -26.45 -7.93
N LYS A 76 12.60 -27.49 -7.93
CA LYS A 76 11.19 -27.37 -8.32
C LYS A 76 10.46 -26.48 -7.31
N TYR A 77 9.68 -25.52 -7.81
CA TYR A 77 9.00 -24.55 -6.95
C TYR A 77 7.60 -24.23 -7.50
N ASP A 78 6.61 -24.99 -7.03
CA ASP A 78 5.24 -24.96 -7.54
C ASP A 78 4.45 -23.71 -7.10
N ASP A 79 4.93 -22.95 -6.11
CA ASP A 79 4.25 -21.75 -5.58
C ASP A 79 4.50 -20.47 -6.42
N LEU A 80 5.20 -20.54 -7.55
CA LEU A 80 5.49 -19.39 -8.42
C LEU A 80 4.76 -19.52 -9.75
N ASP A 81 3.75 -18.68 -9.96
CA ASP A 81 3.00 -18.64 -11.20
C ASP A 81 3.76 -17.84 -12.28
N PRO A 82 3.88 -18.34 -13.53
CA PRO A 82 4.40 -17.56 -14.65
C PRO A 82 3.78 -16.17 -14.82
N LYS A 83 2.50 -15.99 -14.47
CA LYS A 83 1.79 -14.70 -14.57
C LYS A 83 2.40 -13.63 -13.67
N ASP A 84 3.02 -14.03 -12.55
CA ASP A 84 3.68 -13.14 -11.58
C ASP A 84 5.08 -12.70 -12.02
N LEU A 85 5.62 -13.28 -13.09
CA LEU A 85 6.96 -13.00 -13.59
C LEU A 85 7.00 -11.78 -14.53
N TYR A 86 6.76 -10.60 -13.97
CA TYR A 86 6.83 -9.33 -14.68
C TYR A 86 7.62 -8.26 -13.92
N ILE A 87 8.18 -7.30 -14.66
CA ILE A 87 9.01 -6.23 -14.09
C ILE A 87 8.21 -5.33 -13.15
N GLY A 88 8.78 -5.10 -11.97
CA GLY A 88 8.19 -4.35 -10.87
C GLY A 88 7.33 -5.21 -9.93
N ASN A 89 7.08 -6.49 -10.24
CA ASN A 89 6.43 -7.38 -9.28
C ASN A 89 7.40 -7.80 -8.16
N ARG A 90 6.85 -8.24 -7.04
CA ARG A 90 7.57 -8.89 -5.96
C ARG A 90 7.12 -10.34 -5.88
N VAL A 91 8.08 -11.26 -6.01
CA VAL A 91 7.83 -12.70 -5.96
C VAL A 91 8.54 -13.32 -4.77
N ASN A 92 7.92 -14.31 -4.14
CA ASN A 92 8.52 -15.01 -3.01
C ASN A 92 9.19 -16.31 -3.47
N VAL A 93 10.49 -16.44 -3.24
CA VAL A 93 11.26 -17.67 -3.54
C VAL A 93 11.95 -18.14 -2.27
N LEU A 94 11.53 -19.30 -1.74
CA LEU A 94 12.08 -19.89 -0.50
C LEU A 94 12.16 -18.88 0.65
N SER A 95 11.05 -18.20 0.92
CA SER A 95 10.89 -17.16 1.97
C SER A 95 11.71 -15.88 1.75
N ARG A 96 12.16 -15.61 0.52
CA ARG A 96 12.80 -14.36 0.13
C ARG A 96 11.91 -13.59 -0.83
N GLN A 97 11.54 -12.38 -0.44
CA GLN A 97 10.79 -11.44 -1.28
C GLN A 97 11.74 -10.78 -2.30
N LEU A 98 11.75 -11.31 -3.52
CA LEU A 98 12.56 -10.80 -4.62
C LEU A 98 11.76 -9.77 -5.41
N ASN A 99 12.29 -8.55 -5.56
CA ASN A 99 11.73 -7.56 -6.48
C ASN A 99 12.30 -7.81 -7.88
N LEU A 100 11.45 -8.04 -8.87
CA LEU A 100 11.85 -8.21 -10.27
C LEU A 100 12.14 -6.83 -10.88
N ILE A 101 13.40 -6.51 -11.16
CA ILE A 101 13.82 -5.15 -11.58
C ILE A 101 13.96 -5.03 -13.08
N ASP A 102 14.54 -6.05 -13.70
CA ASP A 102 14.79 -6.05 -15.14
C ASP A 102 14.81 -7.48 -15.68
N TYR A 103 14.76 -7.62 -17.00
CA TYR A 103 14.99 -8.88 -17.67
C TYR A 103 16.49 -9.22 -17.64
N GLY A 104 16.80 -10.48 -17.34
CA GLY A 104 18.17 -10.97 -17.25
C GLY A 104 18.80 -11.31 -18.60
N ASP A 105 18.00 -11.39 -19.67
CA ASP A 105 18.46 -11.56 -21.05
C ASP A 105 17.43 -11.05 -22.09
N GLU A 106 17.92 -10.81 -23.31
CA GLU A 106 17.12 -10.31 -24.44
C GLU A 106 16.03 -11.30 -24.89
N TYR A 107 16.27 -12.60 -24.72
CA TYR A 107 15.27 -13.62 -25.03
C TYR A 107 14.03 -13.48 -24.14
N THR A 108 14.25 -13.35 -22.84
CA THR A 108 13.19 -13.13 -21.85
C THR A 108 12.50 -11.80 -22.09
N ALA A 109 13.26 -10.74 -22.39
CA ALA A 109 12.68 -9.45 -22.73
C ALA A 109 11.80 -9.52 -23.99
N ASN A 110 12.18 -10.27 -25.02
CA ASN A 110 11.35 -10.41 -26.22
C ASN A 110 10.14 -11.33 -26.02
N LYS A 111 10.27 -12.34 -25.16
CA LYS A 111 9.24 -13.37 -24.94
C LYS A 111 8.19 -12.95 -23.90
N LEU A 112 8.63 -12.33 -22.82
CA LEU A 112 7.81 -11.87 -21.70
C LEU A 112 7.64 -10.35 -21.66
N GLY A 113 8.53 -9.59 -22.29
CA GLY A 113 8.38 -8.14 -22.46
C GLY A 113 7.39 -7.75 -23.54
N GLY A 114 6.32 -8.54 -23.69
CA GLY A 114 5.03 -7.98 -24.11
C GLY A 114 4.79 -6.69 -23.31
N LYS A 115 4.19 -5.68 -23.94
CA LYS A 115 3.95 -4.39 -23.31
C LYS A 115 2.90 -4.58 -22.21
N LYS A 116 3.32 -5.05 -21.03
CA LYS A 116 2.53 -4.97 -19.82
C LYS A 116 2.37 -3.50 -19.50
N GLU A 117 1.26 -2.96 -19.94
CA GLU A 117 0.86 -1.59 -19.74
C GLU A 117 0.20 -1.47 -18.37
N ARG A 118 0.32 -0.29 -17.77
CA ARG A 118 -0.42 0.06 -16.56
C ARG A 118 -1.45 1.12 -16.94
N THR A 119 -2.68 0.93 -16.47
CA THR A 119 -3.77 1.89 -16.65
C THR A 119 -4.47 2.14 -15.31
N LEU A 120 -5.11 3.30 -15.16
CA LEU A 120 -6.00 3.55 -14.04
C LEU A 120 -7.41 3.09 -14.40
N ALA A 121 -8.03 2.36 -13.49
CA ALA A 121 -9.46 2.14 -13.43
C ALA A 121 -10.03 2.87 -12.21
N VAL A 122 -11.06 3.69 -12.39
CA VAL A 122 -11.84 4.24 -11.27
C VAL A 122 -13.27 3.78 -11.39
N ILE A 123 -13.78 3.12 -10.36
CA ILE A 123 -15.18 2.71 -10.26
C ILE A 123 -15.93 3.81 -9.50
N LYS A 124 -16.99 4.32 -10.13
CA LYS A 124 -17.81 5.41 -9.59
C LYS A 124 -18.72 4.91 -8.46
N PRO A 125 -19.27 5.80 -7.61
CA PRO A 125 -20.01 5.41 -6.42
C PRO A 125 -21.17 4.44 -6.72
N ASP A 126 -21.92 4.69 -7.79
CA ASP A 126 -23.10 3.89 -8.18
C ASP A 126 -22.77 2.42 -8.48
N ALA A 127 -21.53 2.14 -8.89
CA ALA A 127 -21.10 0.80 -9.32
C ALA A 127 -20.33 0.04 -8.23
N ILE A 128 -20.05 0.66 -7.08
CA ILE A 128 -19.30 0.02 -5.98
C ILE A 128 -20.05 -1.18 -5.41
N ILE A 129 -21.39 -1.15 -5.41
CA ILE A 129 -22.21 -2.25 -4.90
C ILE A 129 -21.87 -3.57 -5.62
N LYS A 130 -21.42 -3.51 -6.88
CA LYS A 130 -21.03 -4.65 -7.71
C LYS A 130 -19.52 -4.79 -7.88
N ILE A 131 -18.74 -4.34 -6.89
CA ILE A 131 -17.27 -4.36 -6.98
C ILE A 131 -16.72 -5.78 -7.12
N GLY A 132 -17.33 -6.79 -6.49
CA GLY A 132 -16.88 -8.18 -6.61
C GLY A 132 -16.99 -8.70 -8.05
N ASP A 133 -18.14 -8.51 -8.69
CA ASP A 133 -18.35 -8.84 -10.11
C ASP A 133 -17.33 -8.13 -11.03
N LEU A 134 -16.98 -6.87 -10.73
CA LEU A 134 -15.95 -6.14 -11.48
C LEU A 134 -14.56 -6.77 -11.33
N PHE A 135 -14.19 -7.23 -10.13
CA PHE A 135 -12.93 -7.97 -9.92
C PHE A 135 -12.91 -9.29 -10.71
N GLU A 136 -14.01 -10.06 -10.72
CA GLU A 136 -14.10 -11.29 -11.51
C GLU A 136 -13.95 -11.00 -13.00
N LEU A 137 -14.58 -9.91 -13.46
CA LEU A 137 -14.56 -9.51 -14.86
C LEU A 137 -13.18 -9.02 -15.30
N ILE A 138 -12.51 -8.18 -14.49
CA ILE A 138 -11.12 -7.76 -14.73
C ILE A 138 -10.21 -8.98 -14.87
N HIS A 139 -10.35 -9.96 -13.98
CA HIS A 139 -9.58 -11.19 -14.03
C HIS A 139 -9.89 -12.02 -15.29
N ALA A 140 -11.14 -12.07 -15.74
CA ALA A 140 -11.55 -12.77 -16.97
C ALA A 140 -10.95 -12.13 -18.25
N PHE A 141 -10.54 -10.86 -18.21
CA PHE A 141 -9.84 -10.17 -19.30
C PHE A 141 -8.31 -10.27 -19.22
N ASP A 142 -7.78 -11.18 -18.40
CA ASP A 142 -6.33 -11.34 -18.16
C ASP A 142 -5.66 -10.04 -17.67
N LEU A 143 -6.42 -9.14 -17.03
CA LEU A 143 -5.89 -7.97 -16.34
C LEU A 143 -5.64 -8.31 -14.87
N ILE A 144 -4.53 -7.80 -14.35
CA ILE A 144 -4.08 -7.98 -12.98
C ILE A 144 -4.30 -6.67 -12.23
N VAL A 145 -4.99 -6.72 -11.08
CA VAL A 145 -5.09 -5.58 -10.17
C VAL A 145 -3.83 -5.54 -9.30
N THR A 146 -2.94 -4.58 -9.54
CA THR A 146 -1.68 -4.46 -8.78
C THR A 146 -1.80 -3.54 -7.57
N LYS A 147 -2.75 -2.59 -7.61
CA LYS A 147 -3.11 -1.71 -6.49
C LYS A 147 -4.61 -1.46 -6.51
N ALA A 148 -5.22 -1.34 -5.35
CA ALA A 148 -6.60 -0.88 -5.21
C ALA A 148 -6.74 -0.05 -3.93
N LYS A 149 -7.59 0.97 -3.97
CA LYS A 149 -7.95 1.79 -2.81
C LYS A 149 -9.35 2.39 -2.99
N MET A 150 -10.18 2.31 -1.95
CA MET A 150 -11.41 3.10 -1.84
C MET A 150 -11.11 4.48 -1.24
N THR A 151 -11.62 5.54 -1.85
CA THR A 151 -11.40 6.94 -1.41
C THR A 151 -12.63 7.79 -1.71
N THR A 152 -12.83 8.86 -0.95
CA THR A 152 -13.84 9.89 -1.25
C THR A 152 -13.13 11.16 -1.68
N LEU A 153 -13.39 11.61 -2.90
CA LEU A 153 -12.78 12.83 -3.42
C LEU A 153 -13.61 14.05 -3.06
N THR A 154 -12.94 15.11 -2.59
CA THR A 154 -13.56 16.43 -2.57
C THR A 154 -13.83 16.92 -3.99
N ARG A 155 -14.80 17.82 -4.16
CA ARG A 155 -15.06 18.46 -5.46
C ARG A 155 -13.80 19.08 -6.07
N THR A 156 -12.93 19.69 -5.25
CA THR A 156 -11.66 20.27 -5.69
C THR A 156 -10.69 19.19 -6.19
N GLN A 157 -10.55 18.08 -5.46
CA GLN A 157 -9.72 16.95 -5.90
C GLN A 157 -10.24 16.33 -7.20
N ALA A 158 -11.55 16.14 -7.33
CA ALA A 158 -12.18 15.64 -8.55
C ALA A 158 -11.99 16.60 -9.75
N ALA A 159 -12.06 17.92 -9.52
CA ALA A 159 -11.79 18.92 -10.55
C ALA A 159 -10.32 18.93 -11.00
N VAL A 160 -9.38 18.75 -10.08
CA VAL A 160 -7.94 18.59 -10.41
C VAL A 160 -7.72 17.33 -11.24
N PHE A 161 -8.34 16.22 -10.85
CA PHE A 161 -8.27 14.96 -11.58
C PHE A 161 -8.76 15.09 -13.02
N TYR A 162 -9.89 15.79 -13.25
CA TYR A 162 -10.44 16.01 -14.59
C TYR A 162 -9.93 17.28 -15.29
N SER A 163 -8.86 17.92 -14.82
CA SER A 163 -8.40 19.22 -15.33
C SER A 163 -8.17 19.26 -16.85
N GLU A 164 -7.67 18.18 -17.46
CA GLU A 164 -7.48 18.06 -18.92
C GLU A 164 -8.81 18.04 -19.71
N GLN A 165 -9.94 17.80 -19.04
CA GLN A 165 -11.29 17.73 -19.62
C GLN A 165 -12.16 18.95 -19.29
N GLN A 166 -11.59 20.01 -18.71
CA GLN A 166 -12.33 21.20 -18.26
C GLN A 166 -13.15 21.89 -19.36
N SER A 167 -12.75 21.74 -20.63
CA SER A 167 -13.47 22.32 -21.77
C SER A 167 -14.67 21.49 -22.24
N LYS A 168 -14.87 20.27 -21.71
CA LYS A 168 -15.99 19.41 -22.11
C LYS A 168 -17.29 19.83 -21.42
N PRO A 169 -18.45 19.82 -22.11
CA PRO A 169 -19.75 20.14 -21.51
C PRO A 169 -20.13 19.25 -20.31
N THR A 170 -19.59 18.03 -20.25
CA THR A 170 -19.85 17.05 -19.19
C THR A 170 -18.94 17.17 -17.97
N PHE A 171 -18.00 18.14 -17.95
CA PHE A 171 -17.01 18.28 -16.88
C PHE A 171 -17.65 18.44 -15.50
N ASP A 172 -18.56 19.40 -15.33
CA ASP A 172 -19.18 19.67 -14.02
C ASP A 172 -19.97 18.47 -13.50
N ASN A 173 -20.67 17.75 -14.38
CA ASN A 173 -21.41 16.55 -14.01
C ASN A 173 -20.44 15.42 -13.61
N SER A 174 -19.33 15.25 -14.32
CA SER A 174 -18.31 14.23 -14.02
C SER A 174 -17.61 14.50 -12.69
N VAL A 175 -17.28 15.77 -12.42
CA VAL A 175 -16.71 16.21 -11.14
C VAL A 175 -17.71 15.99 -10.00
N HIS A 176 -18.98 16.34 -10.21
CA HIS A 176 -20.03 16.12 -9.21
C HIS A 176 -20.15 14.64 -8.86
N LEU A 177 -20.31 13.77 -9.86
CA LEU A 177 -20.47 12.33 -9.68
C LEU A 177 -19.24 11.66 -9.03
N LEU A 178 -18.03 12.11 -9.36
CA LEU A 178 -16.81 11.57 -8.74
C LEU A 178 -16.63 12.03 -7.28
N SER A 179 -17.28 13.12 -6.88
CA SER A 179 -17.23 13.68 -5.53
C SER A 179 -18.47 13.39 -4.68
N SER A 180 -19.48 12.70 -5.21
CA SER A 180 -20.75 12.46 -4.52
C SER A 180 -20.70 11.30 -3.51
N GLY A 181 -19.64 10.48 -3.54
CA GLY A 181 -19.51 9.32 -2.68
C GLY A 181 -18.15 8.63 -2.80
N PRO A 182 -18.00 7.45 -2.18
CA PRO A 182 -16.78 6.67 -2.30
C PRO A 182 -16.54 6.25 -3.76
N VAL A 183 -15.28 6.16 -4.15
CA VAL A 183 -14.81 5.62 -5.44
C VAL A 183 -13.75 4.56 -5.18
N VAL A 184 -13.65 3.56 -6.05
CA VAL A 184 -12.57 2.57 -5.99
C VAL A 184 -11.60 2.82 -7.13
N ALA A 185 -10.39 3.28 -6.79
CA ALA A 185 -9.29 3.42 -7.73
C ALA A 185 -8.47 2.12 -7.78
N MET A 186 -8.09 1.68 -8.97
CA MET A 186 -7.32 0.46 -9.22
C MET A 186 -6.22 0.70 -10.26
N GLU A 187 -5.01 0.22 -9.99
CA GLU A 187 -3.96 0.06 -11.00
C GLU A 187 -4.17 -1.29 -11.67
N LEU A 188 -4.50 -1.28 -12.97
CA LEU A 188 -4.63 -2.48 -13.77
C LEU A 188 -3.36 -2.67 -14.61
N MET A 189 -2.88 -3.91 -14.68
CA MET A 189 -1.74 -4.29 -15.48
C MET A 189 -2.09 -5.46 -16.40
N GLY A 190 -1.66 -5.39 -17.65
CA GLY A 190 -1.83 -6.46 -18.63
C GLY A 190 -1.35 -6.02 -20.01
N ASP A 191 -1.45 -6.92 -20.98
CA ASP A 191 -1.13 -6.60 -22.37
C ASP A 191 -2.19 -5.63 -22.92
N ASP A 192 -1.73 -4.51 -23.50
CA ASP A 192 -2.60 -3.44 -24.01
C ASP A 192 -3.67 -2.96 -22.99
N ALA A 193 -3.33 -2.96 -21.69
CA ALA A 193 -4.27 -2.72 -20.59
C ALA A 193 -5.13 -1.46 -20.76
N VAL A 194 -4.56 -0.37 -21.30
CA VAL A 194 -5.29 0.86 -21.58
C VAL A 194 -6.42 0.61 -22.58
N SER A 195 -6.11 -0.09 -23.67
CA SER A 195 -7.07 -0.43 -24.73
C SER A 195 -8.13 -1.41 -24.24
N VAL A 196 -7.72 -2.45 -23.50
CA VAL A 196 -8.64 -3.47 -22.96
C VAL A 196 -9.64 -2.83 -21.98
N TRP A 197 -9.14 -2.04 -21.03
CA TRP A 197 -10.01 -1.36 -20.06
C TRP A 197 -10.94 -0.33 -20.72
N LYS A 198 -10.44 0.41 -21.71
CA LYS A 198 -11.26 1.38 -22.46
C LYS A 198 -12.40 0.71 -23.23
N LYS A 199 -12.13 -0.41 -23.91
CA LYS A 199 -13.16 -1.21 -24.61
C LYS A 199 -14.25 -1.70 -23.66
N PHE A 200 -13.89 -1.97 -22.40
CA PHE A 200 -14.85 -2.38 -21.39
C PHE A 200 -15.77 -1.23 -20.94
N LEU A 201 -15.26 0.00 -20.90
CA LEU A 201 -16.05 1.19 -20.56
C LEU A 201 -16.93 1.69 -21.72
N GLU A 202 -16.48 1.55 -22.97
CA GLU A 202 -17.14 2.15 -24.15
C GLU A 202 -18.19 1.23 -24.79
N TYR A 203 -19.37 1.77 -25.12
CA TYR A 203 -20.50 1.01 -25.69
C TYR A 203 -20.27 0.59 -27.16
N VAL A 204 -19.41 1.35 -27.85
CA VAL A 204 -19.40 1.40 -29.32
C VAL A 204 -18.61 0.25 -29.95
N GLU A 205 -17.68 -0.38 -29.22
CA GLU A 205 -16.81 -1.45 -29.73
C GLU A 205 -16.97 -2.80 -28.98
N SER A 206 -18.09 -3.02 -28.29
CA SER A 206 -18.32 -4.25 -27.53
C SER A 206 -19.11 -5.30 -28.33
N THR A 207 -18.69 -6.57 -28.23
CA THR A 207 -19.48 -7.73 -28.66
C THR A 207 -20.76 -7.84 -27.84
N ASP A 208 -21.80 -8.51 -28.33
CA ASP A 208 -23.09 -8.62 -27.61
C ASP A 208 -22.95 -9.19 -26.18
N ALA A 209 -22.05 -10.17 -25.97
CA ALA A 209 -21.75 -10.69 -24.63
C ALA A 209 -21.13 -9.66 -23.68
N LEU A 210 -20.30 -8.74 -24.20
CA LEU A 210 -19.69 -7.64 -23.44
C LEU A 210 -20.74 -6.57 -23.09
N ARG A 211 -21.73 -6.37 -23.98
CA ARG A 211 -22.84 -5.45 -23.74
C ARG A 211 -23.73 -5.94 -22.61
N GLU A 212 -24.09 -7.22 -22.62
CA GLU A 212 -24.87 -7.84 -21.53
C GLU A 212 -24.11 -7.77 -20.20
N ALA A 213 -22.83 -8.15 -20.20
CA ALA A 213 -21.97 -8.07 -19.02
C ALA A 213 -21.79 -6.63 -18.50
N ARG A 214 -21.88 -5.61 -19.36
CA ARG A 214 -21.81 -4.20 -18.96
C ARG A 214 -23.15 -3.68 -18.45
N ALA A 215 -24.26 -4.10 -19.04
CA ALA A 215 -25.61 -3.60 -18.72
C ALA A 215 -25.95 -3.76 -17.24
N GLN A 216 -25.37 -4.75 -16.56
CA GLN A 216 -25.55 -4.93 -15.13
C GLN A 216 -24.89 -3.84 -14.26
N PHE A 217 -23.92 -3.06 -14.77
CA PHE A 217 -23.17 -2.06 -13.99
C PHE A 217 -23.59 -0.61 -14.25
N VAL A 218 -24.37 -0.36 -15.30
CA VAL A 218 -24.78 1.00 -15.70
C VAL A 218 -26.20 1.25 -15.23
N MET A 219 -26.38 2.22 -14.32
CA MET A 219 -27.71 2.67 -13.89
C MET A 219 -28.33 3.61 -14.94
N ASP A 220 -29.67 3.61 -15.03
CA ASP A 220 -30.42 4.43 -15.99
C ASP A 220 -29.97 5.90 -15.97
N GLY A 221 -29.48 6.40 -17.11
CA GLY A 221 -29.06 7.79 -17.29
C GLY A 221 -27.58 8.10 -17.05
N THR A 222 -26.75 7.12 -16.65
CA THR A 222 -25.29 7.30 -16.53
C THR A 222 -24.54 6.82 -17.79
N GLU A 223 -23.61 7.63 -18.31
CA GLU A 223 -22.86 7.28 -19.54
C GLU A 223 -21.84 6.15 -19.33
N SER A 224 -21.31 5.99 -18.10
CA SER A 224 -20.31 4.97 -17.75
C SER A 224 -20.24 4.74 -16.23
N PHE A 225 -20.11 3.47 -15.83
CA PHE A 225 -19.90 3.01 -14.45
C PHE A 225 -18.48 3.29 -13.91
N GLY A 226 -17.54 3.69 -14.78
CA GLY A 226 -16.16 3.93 -14.40
C GLY A 226 -15.42 4.95 -15.28
N HIS A 227 -14.15 5.18 -14.94
CA HIS A 227 -13.16 5.95 -15.69
C HIS A 227 -11.99 5.06 -16.08
N GLY A 228 -11.42 5.33 -17.24
CA GLY A 228 -10.22 4.68 -17.76
C GLY A 228 -9.30 5.71 -18.41
N SER A 229 -8.01 5.57 -18.19
CA SER A 229 -7.02 6.47 -18.77
C SER A 229 -7.06 6.42 -20.30
N VAL A 230 -6.90 7.57 -20.96
CA VAL A 230 -6.97 7.68 -22.43
C VAL A 230 -5.64 7.36 -23.13
N SER A 231 -4.54 7.28 -22.38
CA SER A 231 -3.20 6.95 -22.86
C SER A 231 -2.30 6.50 -21.70
N LEU A 232 -1.14 5.91 -22.00
CA LEU A 232 -0.13 5.56 -20.99
C LEU A 232 0.40 6.77 -20.22
N ALA A 233 0.54 7.92 -20.88
CA ALA A 233 0.99 9.15 -20.24
C ALA A 233 -0.06 9.69 -19.26
N ALA A 234 -1.35 9.61 -19.64
CA ALA A 234 -2.45 9.95 -18.74
C ALA A 234 -2.49 8.96 -17.55
N ALA A 235 -2.39 7.66 -17.83
CA ALA A 235 -2.36 6.63 -16.79
C ALA A 235 -1.26 6.87 -15.76
N ALA A 236 -0.03 7.21 -16.18
CA ALA A 236 1.05 7.49 -15.24
C ALA A 236 0.73 8.67 -14.29
N LYS A 237 0.19 9.78 -14.82
CA LYS A 237 -0.21 10.94 -14.00
C LYS A 237 -1.37 10.60 -13.06
N GLU A 238 -2.39 9.93 -13.60
CA GLU A 238 -3.61 9.56 -12.88
C GLU A 238 -3.31 8.53 -11.77
N LEU A 239 -2.43 7.56 -12.03
CA LEU A 239 -1.94 6.61 -11.03
C LEU A 239 -1.12 7.30 -9.95
N GLN A 240 -0.29 8.29 -10.30
CA GLN A 240 0.45 9.09 -9.31
C GLN A 240 -0.49 9.86 -8.37
N PHE A 241 -1.63 10.35 -8.89
CA PHE A 241 -2.63 11.04 -8.08
C PHE A 241 -3.25 10.13 -7.01
N PHE A 242 -3.62 8.90 -7.36
CA PHE A 242 -4.25 7.96 -6.40
C PHE A 242 -3.25 7.17 -5.55
N PHE A 243 -2.10 6.81 -6.14
CA PHE A 243 -1.07 5.94 -5.57
C PHE A 243 0.32 6.60 -5.65
N PRO A 244 0.51 7.74 -4.96
CA PRO A 244 1.79 8.43 -4.95
C PRO A 244 2.92 7.56 -4.39
N ALA A 245 4.15 7.87 -4.77
CA ALA A 245 5.34 7.30 -4.15
C ALA A 245 5.48 7.83 -2.71
N LYS A 246 6.31 7.15 -1.89
CA LYS A 246 6.56 7.53 -0.49
C LYS A 246 6.86 9.03 -0.37
N ASN A 247 6.16 9.72 0.54
CA ASN A 247 6.21 11.16 0.87
C ASN A 247 5.31 12.11 0.05
N ASP A 248 4.47 11.62 -0.86
CA ASP A 248 3.42 12.42 -1.51
C ASP A 248 2.02 12.04 -0.99
N TYR A 249 1.16 13.05 -0.79
CA TYR A 249 -0.19 12.87 -0.26
C TYR A 249 -1.20 12.59 -1.37
N GLY A 250 -1.74 11.38 -1.40
CA GLY A 250 -2.88 11.02 -2.24
C GLY A 250 -4.20 11.23 -1.48
N PRO A 251 -5.35 11.06 -2.14
CA PRO A 251 -6.64 11.05 -1.47
C PRO A 251 -6.67 10.00 -0.34
N PRO A 252 -7.17 10.35 0.87
CA PRO A 252 -7.23 9.43 1.99
C PRO A 252 -8.16 8.25 1.69
N ASN A 253 -7.96 7.13 2.38
CA ASN A 253 -8.93 6.04 2.29
C ASN A 253 -10.24 6.41 3.00
N THR A 254 -11.29 5.62 2.78
CA THR A 254 -12.61 5.81 3.39
C THR A 254 -12.76 5.19 4.77
N ALA A 255 -11.66 4.74 5.38
CA ALA A 255 -11.75 3.98 6.62
C ALA A 255 -12.25 4.84 7.77
N THR A 256 -13.16 4.29 8.58
CA THR A 256 -13.81 5.01 9.70
C THR A 256 -13.51 4.42 11.07
N PHE A 257 -13.11 3.15 11.11
CA PHE A 257 -12.74 2.38 12.31
C PHE A 257 -13.83 2.36 13.40
N THR A 258 -15.10 2.54 13.00
CA THR A 258 -16.24 2.65 13.93
C THR A 258 -17.25 1.55 13.62
N ASP A 259 -17.64 0.80 14.66
CA ASP A 259 -18.57 -0.34 14.56
C ASP A 259 -18.23 -1.31 13.43
N SER A 260 -16.93 -1.47 13.17
CA SER A 260 -16.40 -2.22 12.04
C SER A 260 -15.43 -3.30 12.47
N THR A 261 -15.09 -4.17 11.52
CA THR A 261 -14.11 -5.24 11.67
C THR A 261 -13.16 -5.24 10.49
N CYS A 262 -11.91 -5.61 10.73
CA CYS A 262 -10.94 -5.77 9.66
C CYS A 262 -11.02 -7.20 9.09
N CYS A 263 -11.07 -7.29 7.76
CA CYS A 263 -10.95 -8.53 7.01
C CYS A 263 -9.76 -8.42 6.05
N ILE A 264 -8.89 -9.41 6.02
CA ILE A 264 -7.80 -9.49 5.05
C ILE A 264 -8.07 -10.65 4.10
N ILE A 265 -8.24 -10.35 2.81
CA ILE A 265 -8.13 -11.33 1.73
C ILE A 265 -6.66 -11.65 1.54
N LYS A 266 -6.29 -12.91 1.78
CA LYS A 266 -4.90 -13.38 1.79
C LYS A 266 -4.30 -13.50 0.38
N PRO A 267 -2.97 -13.48 0.25
CA PRO A 267 -2.32 -13.50 -1.06
C PRO A 267 -2.68 -14.68 -1.96
N HIS A 268 -2.77 -15.91 -1.47
CA HIS A 268 -3.19 -17.04 -2.32
C HIS A 268 -4.59 -16.83 -2.94
N ALA A 269 -5.54 -16.26 -2.18
CA ALA A 269 -6.89 -16.02 -2.69
C ALA A 269 -6.91 -14.94 -3.78
N ILE A 270 -6.04 -13.93 -3.67
CA ILE A 270 -5.87 -12.92 -4.71
C ILE A 270 -5.21 -13.52 -5.95
N ALA A 271 -4.13 -14.29 -5.78
CA ALA A 271 -3.41 -14.94 -6.88
C ALA A 271 -4.29 -15.91 -7.67
N GLU A 272 -5.25 -16.56 -7.01
CA GLU A 272 -6.21 -17.47 -7.62
C GLU A 272 -7.44 -16.78 -8.24
N GLY A 273 -7.49 -15.44 -8.21
CA GLY A 273 -8.61 -14.67 -8.75
C GLY A 273 -9.91 -14.82 -7.94
N LEU A 274 -9.83 -15.20 -6.66
CA LEU A 274 -11.00 -15.42 -5.80
C LEU A 274 -11.54 -14.13 -5.16
N THR A 275 -10.81 -13.02 -5.27
CA THR A 275 -11.18 -11.72 -4.68
C THR A 275 -12.60 -11.31 -4.99
N GLY A 276 -13.02 -11.38 -6.27
CA GLY A 276 -14.36 -10.97 -6.67
C GLY A 276 -15.46 -11.81 -6.02
N LYS A 277 -15.30 -13.14 -6.00
CA LYS A 277 -16.22 -14.08 -5.35
C LYS A 277 -16.32 -13.84 -3.85
N ILE A 278 -15.20 -13.55 -3.19
CA ILE A 278 -15.16 -13.23 -1.75
C ILE A 278 -15.94 -11.94 -1.48
N LEU A 279 -15.69 -10.88 -2.25
CA LEU A 279 -16.41 -9.61 -2.12
C LEU A 279 -17.92 -9.77 -2.36
N ASN A 280 -18.30 -10.52 -3.40
CA ASN A 280 -19.70 -10.84 -3.68
C ASN A 280 -20.36 -11.60 -2.52
N THR A 281 -19.69 -12.62 -1.98
CA THR A 281 -20.20 -13.40 -0.83
C THR A 281 -20.41 -12.51 0.41
N ILE A 282 -19.51 -11.54 0.64
CA ILE A 282 -19.63 -10.57 1.74
C ILE A 282 -20.87 -9.68 1.55
N SER A 283 -21.04 -9.11 0.36
CA SER A 283 -22.19 -8.26 0.04
C SER A 283 -23.52 -9.03 0.06
N GLU A 284 -23.55 -10.25 -0.47
CA GLU A 284 -24.73 -11.14 -0.46
C GLU A 284 -25.15 -11.55 0.94
N ALA A 285 -24.19 -11.68 1.86
CA ALA A 285 -24.46 -11.91 3.28
C ALA A 285 -24.98 -10.65 4.00
N GLY A 286 -25.08 -9.51 3.32
CA GLY A 286 -25.63 -8.26 3.83
C GLY A 286 -24.62 -7.38 4.59
N PHE A 287 -23.33 -7.67 4.49
CA PHE A 287 -22.29 -6.83 5.09
C PHE A 287 -21.88 -5.70 4.15
N GLU A 288 -21.66 -4.51 4.71
CA GLU A 288 -21.20 -3.34 3.97
C GLU A 288 -19.68 -3.19 4.06
N ILE A 289 -19.04 -2.93 2.92
CA ILE A 289 -17.59 -2.67 2.83
C ILE A 289 -17.38 -1.16 2.88
N LEU A 290 -16.88 -0.66 4.02
CA LEU A 290 -16.66 0.77 4.25
C LEU A 290 -15.37 1.27 3.62
N ALA A 291 -14.35 0.42 3.57
CA ALA A 291 -13.06 0.71 2.95
C ALA A 291 -12.42 -0.56 2.39
N LEU A 292 -11.63 -0.41 1.33
CA LEU A 292 -10.74 -1.47 0.84
C LEU A 292 -9.41 -0.86 0.41
N GLN A 293 -8.33 -1.60 0.64
CA GLN A 293 -7.00 -1.23 0.16
C GLN A 293 -6.10 -2.46 -0.03
N MET A 294 -5.34 -2.49 -1.11
CA MET A 294 -4.34 -3.53 -1.38
C MET A 294 -2.95 -3.14 -0.88
N PHE A 295 -2.24 -4.11 -0.32
CA PHE A 295 -0.90 -3.94 0.25
C PHE A 295 0.00 -5.13 -0.10
N ASN A 296 1.30 -4.85 -0.18
CA ASN A 296 2.33 -5.88 -0.10
C ASN A 296 2.98 -5.79 1.28
N MET A 297 2.69 -6.76 2.14
CA MET A 297 3.20 -6.75 3.52
C MET A 297 4.68 -7.12 3.55
N ASP A 298 5.48 -6.28 4.19
CA ASP A 298 6.83 -6.68 4.59
C ASP A 298 6.76 -7.60 5.81
N ARG A 299 7.88 -8.29 6.07
CA ARG A 299 7.93 -9.27 7.15
C ARG A 299 7.74 -8.64 8.54
N ALA A 300 8.29 -7.45 8.76
CA ALA A 300 8.22 -6.79 10.06
C ALA A 300 6.75 -6.42 10.40
N ASN A 301 6.05 -5.82 9.45
CA ASN A 301 4.64 -5.44 9.60
C ASN A 301 3.74 -6.68 9.73
N ALA A 302 4.03 -7.76 9.02
CA ALA A 302 3.28 -9.01 9.18
C ALA A 302 3.51 -9.69 10.54
N GLU A 303 4.75 -9.66 11.06
CA GLU A 303 5.07 -10.18 12.39
C GLU A 303 4.43 -9.35 13.51
N GLU A 304 4.37 -8.03 13.35
CA GLU A 304 3.66 -7.11 14.23
C GLU A 304 2.15 -7.34 14.17
N PHE A 305 1.57 -7.40 12.98
CA PHE A 305 0.14 -7.66 12.78
C PHE A 305 -0.32 -8.95 13.45
N PHE A 306 0.45 -10.04 13.31
CA PHE A 306 0.13 -11.33 13.95
C PHE A 306 0.75 -11.51 15.34
N GLN A 307 1.29 -10.47 15.97
CA GLN A 307 2.04 -10.61 17.23
C GLN A 307 1.26 -11.33 18.32
N VAL A 308 -0.07 -11.12 18.38
CA VAL A 308 -0.97 -11.77 19.35
C VAL A 308 -1.00 -13.29 19.25
N TYR A 309 -0.70 -13.85 18.07
CA TYR A 309 -0.65 -15.30 17.84
C TYR A 309 0.72 -15.92 18.14
N LYS A 310 1.75 -15.10 18.37
CA LYS A 310 3.13 -15.56 18.56
C LYS A 310 3.25 -16.39 19.83
N GLY A 311 3.54 -17.68 19.66
CA GLY A 311 3.65 -18.63 20.77
C GLY A 311 2.31 -19.18 21.28
N VAL A 312 1.19 -18.72 20.71
CA VAL A 312 -0.16 -19.23 21.00
C VAL A 312 -0.53 -20.35 20.02
N VAL A 313 -0.26 -20.13 18.72
CA VAL A 313 -0.56 -21.10 17.66
C VAL A 313 0.73 -21.59 16.98
N PRO A 314 0.88 -22.89 16.71
CA PRO A 314 2.07 -23.42 16.05
C PRO A 314 2.20 -22.93 14.59
N GLU A 315 1.10 -22.53 13.96
CA GLU A 315 1.06 -22.03 12.59
C GLU A 315 1.61 -20.60 12.42
N TYR A 316 1.92 -19.87 13.50
CA TYR A 316 2.34 -18.46 13.44
C TYR A 316 3.43 -18.16 12.40
N PRO A 317 4.55 -18.91 12.31
CA PRO A 317 5.57 -18.65 11.30
C PRO A 317 5.03 -18.81 9.86
N GLY A 318 4.14 -19.77 9.65
CA GLY A 318 3.48 -20.01 8.37
C GLY A 318 2.48 -18.91 8.01
N MET A 319 1.73 -18.39 8.98
CA MET A 319 0.80 -17.27 8.79
C MET A 319 1.50 -16.00 8.32
N VAL A 320 2.63 -15.66 8.97
CA VAL A 320 3.48 -14.53 8.57
C VAL A 320 4.02 -14.76 7.16
N ASN A 321 4.54 -15.96 6.86
CA ASN A 321 5.07 -16.29 5.54
C ASN A 321 4.01 -16.19 4.44
N GLU A 322 2.78 -16.63 4.70
CA GLU A 322 1.66 -16.53 3.77
C GLU A 322 1.24 -15.09 3.54
N LEU A 323 1.13 -14.26 4.59
CA LEU A 323 0.78 -12.85 4.40
C LEU A 323 1.86 -12.05 3.65
N CYS A 324 3.12 -12.49 3.76
CA CYS A 324 4.25 -11.95 3.01
C CYS A 324 4.43 -12.57 1.61
N SER A 325 3.63 -13.56 1.20
CA SER A 325 3.89 -14.29 -0.04
C SER A 325 3.54 -13.47 -1.30
N GLY A 326 2.66 -12.48 -1.17
CA GLY A 326 2.24 -11.60 -2.26
C GLY A 326 1.36 -10.45 -1.77
N ALA A 327 0.57 -9.88 -2.68
CA ALA A 327 -0.37 -8.82 -2.35
C ALA A 327 -1.56 -9.36 -1.54
N CYS A 328 -1.97 -8.64 -0.51
CA CYS A 328 -3.20 -8.88 0.24
C CYS A 328 -4.13 -7.68 0.11
N MET A 329 -5.42 -7.87 0.41
CA MET A 329 -6.41 -6.79 0.42
C MET A 329 -7.03 -6.71 1.80
N ALA A 330 -6.86 -5.57 2.46
CA ALA A 330 -7.56 -5.27 3.71
C ALA A 330 -8.90 -4.59 3.39
N LEU A 331 -9.93 -5.02 4.08
CA LEU A 331 -11.29 -4.51 4.02
C LEU A 331 -11.69 -4.05 5.42
N GLU A 332 -12.32 -2.90 5.50
CA GLU A 332 -13.11 -2.52 6.66
C GLU A 332 -14.57 -2.89 6.39
N ILE A 333 -15.12 -3.76 7.23
CA ILE A 333 -16.49 -4.25 7.12
C ILE A 333 -17.32 -3.66 8.26
N LEU A 334 -18.47 -3.06 7.95
CA LEU A 334 -19.43 -2.63 8.97
C LEU A 334 -20.01 -3.88 9.67
N ASP A 335 -19.85 -3.97 10.99
CA ASP A 335 -20.29 -5.11 11.80
C ASP A 335 -20.99 -4.65 13.08
N THR A 336 -22.20 -4.10 12.89
CA THR A 336 -23.11 -3.62 13.94
C THR A 336 -24.05 -4.71 14.46
N ASN A 337 -24.09 -5.88 13.83
CA ASN A 337 -25.07 -6.92 14.10
C ASN A 337 -24.62 -7.80 15.28
N GLN A 338 -25.45 -7.87 16.33
CA GLN A 338 -25.17 -8.70 17.51
C GLN A 338 -25.58 -10.18 17.32
N GLU A 339 -26.46 -10.50 16.36
CA GLU A 339 -26.96 -11.86 16.14
C GLU A 339 -26.09 -12.68 15.18
N HIS A 340 -25.52 -12.02 14.16
CA HIS A 340 -24.66 -12.63 13.15
C HIS A 340 -23.44 -11.75 12.90
N SER A 341 -22.31 -12.13 13.49
CA SER A 341 -21.06 -11.38 13.34
C SER A 341 -20.38 -11.70 12.01
N PHE A 342 -19.53 -10.80 11.51
CA PHE A 342 -18.72 -11.08 10.33
C PHE A 342 -17.80 -12.31 10.51
N ARG A 343 -17.43 -12.60 11.75
CA ARG A 343 -16.64 -13.80 12.09
C ARG A 343 -17.40 -15.09 11.81
N ASP A 344 -18.72 -15.10 12.00
CA ASP A 344 -19.56 -16.26 11.68
C ASP A 344 -19.56 -16.54 10.18
N LEU A 345 -19.57 -15.49 9.35
CA LEU A 345 -19.44 -15.59 7.90
C LEU A 345 -18.04 -16.10 7.49
N CYS A 346 -16.99 -15.69 8.19
CA CYS A 346 -15.64 -16.21 7.94
C CYS A 346 -15.53 -17.71 8.22
N GLY A 347 -16.16 -18.19 9.30
CA GLY A 347 -16.12 -19.60 9.71
C GLY A 347 -14.84 -20.01 10.45
N PRO A 348 -14.74 -21.29 10.89
CA PRO A 348 -13.55 -21.83 11.52
C PRO A 348 -12.25 -21.58 10.75
N ALA A 349 -11.14 -21.35 11.47
CA ALA A 349 -9.84 -21.02 10.86
C ALA A 349 -9.30 -22.13 9.94
N ASP A 350 -9.64 -23.38 10.22
CA ASP A 350 -9.33 -24.54 9.39
C ASP A 350 -10.44 -24.77 8.34
N PRO A 351 -10.14 -24.63 7.04
CA PRO A 351 -11.10 -24.85 5.96
C PRO A 351 -11.76 -26.22 5.95
N GLU A 352 -11.07 -27.29 6.37
CA GLU A 352 -11.65 -28.64 6.40
C GLU A 352 -12.76 -28.73 7.46
N ILE A 353 -12.49 -28.19 8.65
CA ILE A 353 -13.48 -28.08 9.72
C ILE A 353 -14.62 -27.15 9.29
N SER A 354 -14.28 -26.05 8.61
CA SER A 354 -15.26 -25.09 8.08
C SER A 354 -16.21 -25.76 7.10
N ARG A 355 -15.70 -26.55 6.14
CA ARG A 355 -16.52 -27.32 5.18
C ARG A 355 -17.46 -28.31 5.86
N LEU A 356 -17.01 -28.96 6.92
CA LEU A 356 -17.80 -29.94 7.65
C LEU A 356 -18.91 -29.30 8.50
N LEU A 357 -18.60 -28.21 9.22
CA LEU A 357 -19.50 -27.62 10.20
C LEU A 357 -20.37 -26.49 9.63
N ARG A 358 -19.81 -25.68 8.72
CA ARG A 358 -20.41 -24.45 8.17
C ARG A 358 -20.00 -24.26 6.70
N PRO A 359 -20.56 -25.06 5.75
CA PRO A 359 -20.09 -25.14 4.36
C PRO A 359 -20.20 -23.83 3.56
N ASN A 360 -21.08 -22.92 3.97
CA ASN A 360 -21.32 -21.66 3.27
C ASN A 360 -20.46 -20.49 3.77
N THR A 361 -19.43 -20.76 4.58
CA THR A 361 -18.52 -19.75 5.12
C THR A 361 -17.38 -19.43 4.14
N LEU A 362 -16.81 -18.22 4.23
CA LEU A 362 -15.72 -17.79 3.35
C LEU A 362 -14.54 -18.78 3.36
N ARG A 363 -14.13 -19.25 4.55
CA ARG A 363 -13.02 -20.21 4.69
C ARG A 363 -13.37 -21.59 4.15
N ALA A 364 -14.65 -22.00 4.23
CA ALA A 364 -15.09 -23.28 3.66
C ALA A 364 -15.08 -23.25 2.12
N LEU A 365 -15.56 -22.15 1.55
CA LEU A 365 -15.71 -21.95 0.10
C LEU A 365 -14.37 -21.73 -0.60
N PHE A 366 -13.49 -20.91 -0.01
CA PHE A 366 -12.30 -20.40 -0.69
C PHE A 366 -10.98 -20.84 -0.06
N GLY A 367 -11.00 -21.44 1.14
CA GLY A 367 -9.79 -21.88 1.83
C GLY A 367 -9.26 -23.24 1.34
N LYS A 368 -7.94 -23.34 1.18
CA LYS A 368 -7.23 -24.58 0.82
C LYS A 368 -6.85 -25.39 2.06
N ASP A 369 -6.12 -24.76 2.98
CA ASP A 369 -5.59 -25.37 4.20
C ASP A 369 -5.54 -24.35 5.35
N LYS A 370 -5.01 -24.73 6.51
CA LYS A 370 -4.94 -23.87 7.70
C LYS A 370 -4.16 -22.57 7.48
N LEU A 371 -3.13 -22.57 6.64
CA LEU A 371 -2.32 -21.38 6.34
C LEU A 371 -2.99 -20.56 5.23
N LYS A 372 -3.37 -21.24 4.13
CA LYS A 372 -4.05 -20.70 2.95
C LYS A 372 -5.58 -20.82 3.13
N ASN A 373 -6.13 -20.14 4.13
CA ASN A 373 -7.55 -20.21 4.49
C ASN A 373 -8.42 -19.08 3.89
N ALA A 374 -8.02 -18.51 2.76
CA ALA A 374 -8.63 -17.35 2.07
C ALA A 374 -8.67 -16.02 2.83
N VAL A 375 -9.29 -15.98 4.01
CA VAL A 375 -9.54 -14.73 4.74
C VAL A 375 -9.09 -14.79 6.20
N HIS A 376 -8.49 -13.70 6.67
CA HIS A 376 -8.27 -13.42 8.08
C HIS A 376 -9.27 -12.35 8.55
N CYS A 377 -9.78 -12.48 9.77
CA CYS A 377 -10.67 -11.51 10.41
C CYS A 377 -10.20 -11.32 11.85
N THR A 378 -10.46 -10.16 12.45
CA THR A 378 -10.12 -9.91 13.86
C THR A 378 -10.89 -10.85 14.77
N ASP A 379 -10.24 -11.34 15.84
CA ASP A 379 -10.74 -12.44 16.66
C ASP A 379 -11.53 -12.01 17.90
N LEU A 380 -11.33 -10.79 18.42
CA LEU A 380 -12.04 -10.25 19.58
C LEU A 380 -12.69 -8.89 19.27
N PRO A 381 -13.83 -8.56 19.89
CA PRO A 381 -14.37 -7.20 19.88
C PRO A 381 -13.37 -6.16 20.39
N GLU A 382 -12.52 -6.55 21.34
CA GLU A 382 -11.41 -5.75 21.88
C GLU A 382 -10.28 -5.57 20.86
N ASP A 383 -10.09 -6.55 19.95
CA ASP A 383 -9.15 -6.46 18.82
C ASP A 383 -9.69 -5.56 17.69
N ARG A 384 -10.99 -5.23 17.67
CA ARG A 384 -11.55 -4.21 16.75
C ARG A 384 -10.93 -2.83 17.02
N ILE A 385 -10.34 -2.64 18.20
CA ILE A 385 -9.67 -1.40 18.66
C ILE A 385 -8.16 -1.62 18.83
N LEU A 386 -7.52 -2.45 17.99
CA LEU A 386 -6.05 -2.51 17.96
C LEU A 386 -5.39 -1.32 17.23
N GLU A 387 -6.20 -0.36 16.77
CA GLU A 387 -5.78 1.01 16.48
C GLU A 387 -6.56 1.98 17.39
N GLU A 388 -6.42 1.84 18.71
CA GLU A 388 -6.81 2.95 19.59
C GLU A 388 -6.16 4.24 19.05
N GLU A 389 -6.99 5.27 18.81
CA GLU A 389 -6.52 6.61 18.48
C GLU A 389 -5.41 6.96 19.47
N ARG A 390 -4.17 7.08 18.97
CA ARG A 390 -3.00 7.40 19.77
C ARG A 390 -2.25 8.52 19.09
N TYR A 391 -1.75 9.45 19.89
CA TYR A 391 -0.90 10.53 19.43
C TYR A 391 0.55 10.23 19.79
N ALA A 392 1.39 10.08 18.78
CA ALA A 392 2.82 9.85 18.93
C ALA A 392 3.60 11.17 18.75
N PHE A 393 4.58 11.39 19.62
CA PHE A 393 5.48 12.53 19.58
C PHE A 393 6.92 12.08 19.73
N LEU A 394 7.82 12.65 18.93
CA LEU A 394 9.25 12.62 19.22
C LEU A 394 9.54 13.64 20.30
N THR A 395 10.24 13.19 21.35
CA THR A 395 10.50 14.02 22.53
C THR A 395 11.97 13.98 22.94
N GLU A 396 12.44 15.10 23.46
CA GLU A 396 13.78 15.24 24.03
C GLU A 396 13.71 15.53 25.53
N TRP A 397 14.53 14.82 26.30
CA TRP A 397 14.67 15.02 27.74
C TRP A 397 16.14 15.08 28.12
N PHE A 398 16.52 16.11 28.86
CA PHE A 398 17.85 16.18 29.46
C PHE A 398 17.86 15.41 30.78
N ASP A 399 18.63 14.32 30.83
CA ASP A 399 18.84 13.52 32.05
C ASP A 399 19.92 14.22 32.91
N PRO A 400 19.54 14.84 34.04
CA PRO A 400 20.50 15.61 34.85
C PRO A 400 21.51 14.71 35.57
N ILE A 401 21.20 13.43 35.77
CA ILE A 401 22.09 12.48 36.46
C ILE A 401 23.15 11.97 35.49
N ALA A 402 22.74 11.63 34.26
CA ALA A 402 23.66 11.15 33.23
C ALA A 402 24.34 12.29 32.43
N ALA A 403 23.88 13.53 32.60
CA ALA A 403 24.30 14.70 31.80
C ALA A 403 24.18 14.49 30.28
N VAL A 404 23.13 13.77 29.85
CA VAL A 404 22.90 13.37 28.45
C VAL A 404 21.48 13.72 28.02
N LEU A 405 21.34 14.16 26.77
CA LEU A 405 20.05 14.32 26.11
C LEU A 405 19.55 12.94 25.63
N ARG A 406 18.35 12.56 26.05
CA ARG A 406 17.68 11.33 25.63
C ARG A 406 16.52 11.67 24.72
N CYS A 407 16.34 10.86 23.68
CA CYS A 407 15.23 10.96 22.75
C CYS A 407 14.25 9.81 23.02
N PHE A 408 12.98 10.14 23.25
CA PHE A 408 11.92 9.17 23.43
C PHE A 408 10.81 9.40 22.42
N GLN A 409 10.13 8.33 22.04
CA GLN A 409 8.82 8.41 21.43
C GLN A 409 7.77 8.32 22.54
N LEU A 410 6.98 9.38 22.70
CA LEU A 410 5.88 9.46 23.65
C LEU A 410 4.59 9.13 22.91
N PHE A 411 3.80 8.20 23.44
CA PHE A 411 2.45 7.90 22.98
C PHE A 411 1.45 8.39 24.02
N TYR A 412 0.39 9.06 23.55
CA TYR A 412 -0.75 9.49 24.36
C TYR A 412 -2.03 8.88 23.81
N TYR A 413 -2.87 8.32 24.68
CA TYR A 413 -4.12 7.66 24.33
C TYR A 413 -5.29 8.52 24.80
N PRO A 414 -6.01 9.22 23.89
CA PRO A 414 -7.12 10.12 24.26
C PRO A 414 -8.33 9.38 24.84
N SER A 415 -8.48 8.09 24.58
CA SER A 415 -9.58 7.26 25.08
C SER A 415 -9.60 7.17 26.61
N ASP A 416 -8.42 7.08 27.24
CA ASP A 416 -8.28 6.85 28.68
C ASP A 416 -7.29 7.79 29.39
N GLY A 417 -6.63 8.69 28.65
CA GLY A 417 -5.62 9.61 29.16
C GLY A 417 -4.30 8.94 29.57
N SER A 418 -4.03 7.73 29.09
CA SER A 418 -2.79 7.02 29.39
C SER A 418 -1.62 7.46 28.50
N VAL A 419 -0.40 7.23 29.00
CA VAL A 419 0.85 7.54 28.29
C VAL A 419 1.79 6.34 28.27
N GLU A 420 2.53 6.19 27.17
CA GLU A 420 3.60 5.20 27.01
C GLU A 420 4.87 5.91 26.48
N MET A 421 6.07 5.46 26.87
CA MET A 421 7.32 6.01 26.34
C MET A 421 8.26 4.91 25.86
N PHE A 422 8.84 5.12 24.69
CA PHE A 422 9.82 4.23 24.06
C PHE A 422 11.18 4.92 23.93
N ASP A 423 12.25 4.25 24.36
CA ASP A 423 13.63 4.73 24.21
C ASP A 423 14.12 4.44 22.78
N MET A 424 14.30 5.49 21.98
CA MET A 424 14.66 5.36 20.57
C MET A 424 16.09 4.84 20.37
N LYS A 425 16.99 5.07 21.34
CA LYS A 425 18.38 4.64 21.23
C LYS A 425 18.54 3.18 21.65
N LYS A 426 17.80 2.75 22.66
CA LYS A 426 17.85 1.38 23.18
C LYS A 426 16.80 0.45 22.56
N GLN A 427 15.90 0.98 21.73
CA GLN A 427 14.82 0.24 21.07
C GLN A 427 14.01 -0.61 22.07
N GLN A 428 13.67 -0.01 23.21
CA GLN A 428 12.92 -0.69 24.27
C GLN A 428 11.95 0.25 24.97
N LYS A 429 10.91 -0.33 25.58
CA LYS A 429 9.95 0.43 26.40
C LYS A 429 10.67 1.05 27.59
N PHE A 430 10.55 2.37 27.72
CA PHE A 430 11.06 3.13 28.85
C PHE A 430 10.00 3.29 29.94
N LEU A 431 8.76 3.58 29.53
CA LEU A 431 7.58 3.65 30.38
C LEU A 431 6.50 2.78 29.75
N LYS A 432 5.99 1.78 30.47
CA LYS A 432 4.81 1.01 30.03
C LYS A 432 3.56 1.87 30.12
N ARG A 433 2.56 1.62 29.28
CA ARG A 433 1.27 2.31 29.29
C ARG A 433 0.71 2.42 30.71
N ILE A 434 0.49 3.64 31.15
CA ILE A 434 -0.03 3.95 32.47
C ILE A 434 -0.90 5.20 32.39
N LYS A 435 -2.02 5.19 33.12
CA LYS A 435 -2.90 6.35 33.21
C LYS A 435 -2.16 7.56 33.79
N TYR A 436 -2.31 8.73 33.18
CA TYR A 436 -1.62 9.95 33.60
C TYR A 436 -2.50 11.18 33.36
N ASP A 437 -3.30 11.51 34.37
CA ASP A 437 -4.32 12.57 34.30
C ASP A 437 -3.73 14.00 34.28
N ASP A 438 -2.44 14.16 34.60
CA ASP A 438 -1.75 15.46 34.69
C ASP A 438 -1.32 16.04 33.32
N LEU A 439 -1.68 15.39 32.21
CA LEU A 439 -1.34 15.82 30.85
C LEU A 439 -2.58 16.27 30.09
N ASP A 440 -2.70 17.58 29.85
CA ASP A 440 -3.80 18.15 29.06
C ASP A 440 -3.53 17.95 27.55
N PRO A 441 -4.48 17.37 26.78
CA PRO A 441 -4.38 17.27 25.32
C PRO A 441 -4.04 18.58 24.60
N LYS A 442 -4.44 19.73 25.15
CA LYS A 442 -4.16 21.06 24.56
C LYS A 442 -2.67 21.40 24.53
N ASP A 443 -1.88 20.80 25.42
CA ASP A 443 -0.44 20.99 25.52
C ASP A 443 0.35 20.10 24.55
N LEU A 444 -0.31 19.15 23.87
CA LEU A 444 0.30 18.22 22.93
C LEU A 444 0.49 18.86 21.54
N PHE A 445 1.45 19.77 21.41
CA PHE A 445 1.83 20.38 20.14
C PHE A 445 3.34 20.60 20.02
N ILE A 446 3.82 20.64 18.78
CA ILE A 446 5.26 20.70 18.51
C ILE A 446 5.91 21.99 19.05
N GLY A 447 7.04 21.77 19.71
CA GLY A 447 7.85 22.74 20.41
C GLY A 447 7.25 23.25 21.72
N ASN A 448 6.21 22.59 22.26
CA ASN A 448 5.82 22.74 23.66
C ASN A 448 6.68 21.85 24.57
N ARG A 449 6.60 22.08 25.88
CA ARG A 449 7.23 21.25 26.90
C ARG A 449 6.17 20.68 27.83
N VAL A 450 6.09 19.36 27.91
CA VAL A 450 5.11 18.63 28.72
C VAL A 450 5.81 17.91 29.88
N LYS A 451 5.08 17.68 30.98
CA LYS A 451 5.60 16.98 32.15
C LYS A 451 4.99 15.58 32.23
N VAL A 452 5.84 14.56 32.26
CA VAL A 452 5.43 13.15 32.45
C VAL A 452 6.24 12.54 33.60
N PHE A 453 5.59 12.16 34.71
CA PHE A 453 6.22 11.60 35.92
C PHE A 453 7.52 12.31 36.34
N SER A 454 7.43 13.64 36.50
CA SER A 454 8.54 14.53 36.89
C SER A 454 9.64 14.76 35.85
N ARG A 455 9.48 14.26 34.61
CA ARG A 455 10.36 14.57 33.48
C ARG A 455 9.75 15.66 32.61
N GLN A 456 10.53 16.68 32.30
CA GLN A 456 10.13 17.74 31.37
C GLN A 456 10.57 17.35 29.95
N LEU A 457 9.62 16.88 29.16
CA LEU A 457 9.84 16.42 27.78
C LEU A 457 9.58 17.59 26.82
N ASN A 458 10.53 17.90 25.94
CA ASN A 458 10.30 18.82 24.83
C ASN A 458 9.70 18.02 23.67
N LEU A 459 8.52 18.41 23.19
CA LEU A 459 7.92 17.81 21.99
C LEU A 459 8.62 18.40 20.76
N VAL A 460 9.47 17.62 20.08
CA VAL A 460 10.30 18.12 18.98
C VAL A 460 9.71 17.88 17.61
N ASP A 461 8.98 16.78 17.43
CA ASP A 461 8.31 16.44 16.18
C ASP A 461 7.15 15.46 16.44
N TYR A 462 6.35 15.19 15.41
CA TYR A 462 5.35 14.12 15.46
C TYR A 462 6.04 12.76 15.30
N GLY A 463 5.55 11.76 16.04
CA GLY A 463 6.10 10.40 16.03
C GLY A 463 5.53 9.52 14.92
N ASP A 464 4.42 9.93 14.31
CA ASP A 464 3.80 9.30 13.15
C ASP A 464 2.97 10.30 12.33
N GLU A 465 2.62 9.89 11.11
CA GLU A 465 1.88 10.71 10.15
C GLU A 465 0.42 10.93 10.57
N TYR A 466 -0.17 9.96 11.27
CA TYR A 466 -1.52 10.07 11.83
C TYR A 466 -1.63 11.26 12.79
N THR A 467 -0.70 11.36 13.73
CA THR A 467 -0.65 12.45 14.72
C THR A 467 -0.38 13.79 14.06
N ALA A 468 0.52 13.81 13.06
CA ALA A 468 0.81 15.01 12.28
C ALA A 468 -0.44 15.53 11.56
N ASN A 469 -1.25 14.65 10.98
CA ASN A 469 -2.48 15.04 10.28
C ASN A 469 -3.57 15.51 11.24
N LYS A 470 -3.73 14.83 12.40
CA LYS A 470 -4.78 15.16 13.37
C LYS A 470 -4.49 16.43 14.15
N LEU A 471 -3.24 16.64 14.57
CA LEU A 471 -2.84 17.75 15.45
C LEU A 471 -2.06 18.86 14.73
N GLY A 472 -1.62 18.62 13.49
CA GLY A 472 -0.83 19.56 12.69
C GLY A 472 -1.55 20.80 12.17
N SER A 473 -2.75 21.11 12.69
CA SER A 473 -3.38 22.41 12.43
C SER A 473 -2.38 23.53 12.73
N LYS A 474 -2.26 24.50 11.81
CA LYS A 474 -1.25 25.57 11.79
C LYS A 474 -1.37 26.46 13.03
N LYS A 475 -0.83 26.03 14.18
CA LYS A 475 -0.58 26.89 15.34
C LYS A 475 0.63 27.77 15.03
N GLU A 476 0.36 28.98 14.56
CA GLU A 476 1.40 29.97 14.27
C GLU A 476 1.92 30.60 15.56
N ARG A 477 3.23 30.89 15.61
CA ARG A 477 3.86 31.58 16.73
C ARG A 477 4.02 33.04 16.36
N THR A 478 3.62 33.93 17.26
CA THR A 478 3.83 35.37 17.13
C THR A 478 4.59 35.91 18.34
N LEU A 479 5.28 37.04 18.15
CA LEU A 479 5.98 37.75 19.21
C LEU A 479 5.09 38.89 19.71
N ALA A 480 4.80 38.89 21.01
CA ALA A 480 4.17 40.02 21.68
C ALA A 480 5.20 40.78 22.51
N LEU A 481 5.31 42.09 22.29
CA LEU A 481 6.14 42.98 23.11
C LEU A 481 5.25 43.80 24.03
N ILE A 482 5.43 43.60 25.34
CA ILE A 482 4.75 44.41 26.36
C ILE A 482 5.60 45.65 26.62
N LYS A 483 5.04 46.83 26.32
CA LYS A 483 5.71 48.11 26.56
C LYS A 483 5.99 48.32 28.05
N PRO A 484 7.06 49.05 28.43
CA PRO A 484 7.40 49.31 29.84
C PRO A 484 6.23 49.83 30.68
N ASP A 485 5.42 50.72 30.10
CA ASP A 485 4.28 51.35 30.79
C ASP A 485 3.13 50.36 31.11
N ALA A 486 3.10 49.22 30.43
CA ALA A 486 2.10 48.17 30.61
C ALA A 486 2.58 47.01 31.50
N VAL A 487 3.84 47.01 31.96
CA VAL A 487 4.41 45.95 32.80
C VAL A 487 3.70 45.85 34.15
N THR A 488 3.22 46.97 34.69
CA THR A 488 2.44 47.00 35.95
C THR A 488 1.08 46.32 35.83
N LYS A 489 0.57 46.10 34.60
CA LYS A 489 -0.69 45.43 34.30
C LYS A 489 -0.50 44.07 33.59
N ILE A 490 0.68 43.48 33.72
CA ILE A 490 1.02 42.25 32.99
C ILE A 490 0.06 41.08 33.29
N GLY A 491 -0.48 41.01 34.50
CA GLY A 491 -1.48 40.00 34.88
C GLY A 491 -2.73 40.06 34.01
N GLU A 492 -3.34 41.26 33.87
CA GLU A 492 -4.53 41.48 33.03
C GLU A 492 -4.23 41.22 31.54
N VAL A 493 -3.02 41.54 31.09
CA VAL A 493 -2.58 41.28 29.71
C VAL A 493 -2.48 39.78 29.45
N LEU A 494 -1.86 39.03 30.37
CA LEU A 494 -1.74 37.58 30.26
C LEU A 494 -3.10 36.89 30.32
N GLU A 495 -3.98 37.32 31.23
CA GLU A 495 -5.35 36.82 31.33
C GLU A 495 -6.08 36.98 29.99
N LYS A 496 -6.04 38.18 29.37
CA LYS A 496 -6.65 38.41 28.05
C LYS A 496 -6.04 37.56 26.93
N ILE A 497 -4.73 37.29 26.98
CA ILE A 497 -4.05 36.40 26.02
C ILE A 497 -4.62 34.99 26.15
N TYR A 498 -4.72 34.45 27.37
CA TYR A 498 -5.26 33.12 27.61
C TYR A 498 -6.75 33.02 27.26
N THR A 499 -7.56 34.03 27.60
CA THR A 499 -9.00 34.07 27.24
C THR A 499 -9.22 34.16 25.72
N SER A 500 -8.20 34.58 24.96
CA SER A 500 -8.24 34.64 23.48
C SER A 500 -7.75 33.35 22.82
N ASN A 501 -7.66 32.23 23.55
CA ASN A 501 -7.13 30.95 23.07
C ASN A 501 -5.66 31.00 22.58
N LEU A 502 -4.88 31.98 23.04
CA LEU A 502 -3.44 32.03 22.80
C LEU A 502 -2.67 31.45 23.98
N ILE A 503 -1.60 30.71 23.69
CA ILE A 503 -0.75 30.08 24.71
C ILE A 503 0.59 30.80 24.76
N VAL A 504 1.00 31.26 25.94
CA VAL A 504 2.32 31.87 26.14
C VAL A 504 3.38 30.78 26.28
N THR A 505 4.09 30.50 25.19
CA THR A 505 5.11 29.43 25.17
C THR A 505 6.47 29.87 25.74
N LYS A 506 6.80 31.16 25.65
CA LYS A 506 8.06 31.74 26.14
C LYS A 506 7.81 33.17 26.59
N ALA A 507 8.35 33.55 27.75
CA ALA A 507 8.35 34.93 28.23
C ALA A 507 9.75 35.29 28.74
N LYS A 508 10.22 36.50 28.41
CA LYS A 508 11.50 37.04 28.89
C LYS A 508 11.34 38.52 29.17
N MET A 509 11.72 38.93 30.38
CA MET A 509 11.90 40.34 30.70
C MET A 509 13.31 40.75 30.28
N THR A 510 13.42 41.70 29.36
CA THR A 510 14.70 42.20 28.87
C THR A 510 14.67 43.72 28.83
N LYS A 511 15.74 44.35 29.32
CA LYS A 511 15.99 45.77 29.12
C LYS A 511 16.74 45.93 27.82
N LEU A 512 16.10 46.53 26.81
CA LEU A 512 16.75 46.84 25.54
C LEU A 512 17.65 48.06 25.76
N THR A 513 18.95 47.87 25.63
CA THR A 513 19.93 48.95 25.57
C THR A 513 20.17 49.27 24.09
N TRP A 514 20.07 50.55 23.73
CA TRP A 514 20.38 51.04 22.40
C TRP A 514 21.89 51.11 22.18
#